data_AF-A0A7C8J185-F1
#
_entry.id   AF-A0A7C8J185-F1
#
_cell.length_a   1.000
_cell.length_b   1.000
_cell.length_c   1.000
_cell.angle_alpha   90.00
_cell.angle_beta   90.00
_cell.angle_gamma   90.00
#
_symmetry.space_group_name_H-M   'P 1'
#
loop_
_entity.id
_entity.type
_entity.pdbx_description
1 polymer ?
#
loop_
_entity_poly.entity_id
_entity_poly.type
_entity_poly.pdbx_seq_one_letter_code
_entity_poly.pdbx_strand_id
1 'polypeptide(L)'
;MSSNVGLSTPRGSGTSGYVQRNLSHIRPRDPNTSSSHPKDYDKFERHRQRQPDKEILDHDRKRNVEVKCLELRDKLEDEGLDEDEIEERVSALRTTLMGQLDSQRVDARGLKSHQVHELAQAKMAENARLQRALQISSDYEEGSHWKRQAEEKIENQKQD
;
A
#
# COMPACT_ATOMS: atom_id res chain seq x y z
N MET A 1 -6.67 -48.87 17.76
CA MET A 1 -5.76 -49.23 18.87
C MET A 1 -5.72 -48.06 19.83
N SER A 2 -6.03 -48.26 21.12
CA SER A 2 -5.91 -47.19 22.13
C SER A 2 -4.46 -46.76 22.20
N SER A 3 -4.19 -45.46 22.18
CA SER A 3 -2.84 -44.87 22.18
C SER A 3 -2.13 -45.04 23.54
N ASN A 4 -2.06 -46.26 24.07
CA ASN A 4 -1.61 -46.55 25.44
C ASN A 4 -2.38 -45.78 26.53
N VAL A 5 -3.66 -45.49 26.30
CA VAL A 5 -4.53 -44.80 27.27
C VAL A 5 -5.64 -45.75 27.72
N GLY A 6 -5.80 -45.91 29.05
CA GLY A 6 -6.82 -46.75 29.66
C GLY A 6 -6.27 -47.91 30.48
N LEU A 7 -7.14 -48.85 30.86
CA LEU A 7 -6.78 -50.07 31.58
C LEU A 7 -6.41 -51.19 30.59
N SER A 8 -5.44 -52.03 30.98
CA SER A 8 -5.07 -53.23 30.19
C SER A 8 -6.22 -54.24 30.12
N THR A 9 -6.97 -54.41 31.22
CA THR A 9 -8.21 -55.20 31.26
C THR A 9 -9.24 -54.50 32.15
N PRO A 10 -10.54 -54.49 31.81
CA PRO A 10 -11.59 -53.97 32.70
C PRO A 10 -11.86 -54.88 33.92
N ARG A 11 -11.44 -56.14 33.86
CA ARG A 11 -11.69 -57.15 34.90
C ARG A 11 -10.91 -56.78 36.18
N GLY A 12 -11.60 -56.78 37.31
CA GLY A 12 -11.02 -56.39 38.60
C GLY A 12 -11.03 -54.88 38.88
N SER A 13 -11.35 -54.02 37.90
CA SER A 13 -11.44 -52.57 38.10
C SER A 13 -12.76 -52.09 38.71
N GLY A 14 -13.79 -52.95 38.74
CA GLY A 14 -15.13 -52.58 39.20
C GLY A 14 -15.89 -51.61 38.28
N THR A 15 -15.38 -51.34 37.07
CA THR A 15 -16.00 -50.43 36.08
C THR A 15 -16.13 -51.10 34.71
N SER A 16 -16.82 -50.44 33.77
CA SER A 16 -17.02 -50.93 32.40
C SER A 16 -15.76 -50.86 31.52
N GLY A 17 -14.69 -50.17 31.97
CA GLY A 17 -13.49 -49.94 31.17
C GLY A 17 -13.67 -48.91 30.04
N TYR A 18 -14.75 -48.13 30.04
CA TYR A 18 -14.99 -47.09 29.05
C TYR A 18 -14.07 -45.88 29.30
N VAL A 19 -13.30 -45.49 28.27
CA VAL A 19 -12.35 -44.37 28.34
C VAL A 19 -12.86 -43.22 27.49
N GLN A 20 -13.14 -42.08 28.12
CA GLN A 20 -13.53 -40.85 27.43
C GLN A 20 -12.30 -39.94 27.24
N ARG A 21 -12.21 -39.31 26.07
CA ARG A 21 -11.20 -38.26 25.82
C ARG A 21 -11.49 -37.03 26.69
N ASN A 22 -10.45 -36.41 27.23
CA ASN A 22 -10.61 -35.13 27.92
C ASN A 22 -10.93 -34.02 26.90
N LEU A 23 -12.11 -33.38 27.04
CA LEU A 23 -12.57 -32.27 26.22
C LEU A 23 -11.89 -30.93 26.55
N SER A 24 -11.40 -30.76 27.79
CA SER A 24 -10.73 -29.54 28.23
C SER A 24 -9.21 -29.58 28.05
N HIS A 25 -8.66 -30.68 27.55
CA HIS A 25 -7.22 -30.79 27.31
C HIS A 25 -6.79 -29.90 26.14
N ILE A 26 -6.13 -28.78 26.45
CA ILE A 26 -5.56 -27.85 25.48
C ILE A 26 -4.31 -28.51 24.89
N ARG A 27 -4.40 -28.93 23.62
CA ARG A 27 -3.24 -29.44 22.90
C ARG A 27 -2.31 -28.26 22.59
N PRO A 28 -1.00 -28.37 22.83
CA PRO A 28 -0.03 -27.38 22.37
C PRO A 28 -0.24 -27.11 20.87
N ARG A 29 -0.26 -25.82 20.51
CA ARG A 29 -0.39 -25.39 19.11
C ARG A 29 0.84 -25.92 18.37
N ASP A 30 0.63 -26.87 17.46
CA ASP A 30 1.68 -27.28 16.54
C ASP A 30 2.05 -26.07 15.65
N PRO A 31 3.31 -25.61 15.68
CA PRO A 31 3.76 -24.47 14.88
C PRO A 31 3.58 -24.71 13.37
N ASN A 32 3.62 -25.98 12.92
CA ASN A 32 3.47 -26.34 11.51
C ASN A 32 2.01 -26.53 11.06
N THR A 33 1.10 -26.83 12.00
CA THR A 33 -0.34 -27.03 11.72
C THR A 33 -1.17 -25.77 11.98
N SER A 34 -0.54 -24.60 12.05
CA SER A 34 -1.25 -23.31 12.04
C SER A 34 -1.83 -22.99 10.66
N SER A 35 -2.80 -23.78 10.20
CA SER A 35 -3.63 -23.48 9.01
C SER A 35 -4.58 -22.28 9.23
N SER A 36 -4.44 -21.57 10.35
CA SER A 36 -5.14 -20.32 10.67
C SER A 36 -4.20 -19.12 10.77
N HIS A 37 -2.89 -19.29 10.55
CA HIS A 37 -2.12 -18.19 9.99
C HIS A 37 -2.50 -18.14 8.52
N PRO A 38 -3.14 -17.07 8.03
CA PRO A 38 -3.33 -16.93 6.60
C PRO A 38 -1.95 -17.01 5.96
N LYS A 39 -1.66 -18.14 5.29
CA LYS A 39 -0.50 -18.28 4.39
C LYS A 39 -0.64 -17.37 3.17
N ASP A 40 -1.68 -16.55 3.12
CA ASP A 40 -1.83 -15.47 2.16
C ASP A 40 -0.98 -14.26 2.56
N TYR A 41 0.33 -14.45 2.75
CA TYR A 41 1.26 -13.30 2.73
C TYR A 41 1.13 -12.53 1.39
N ASP A 42 0.73 -13.23 0.32
CA ASP A 42 0.31 -12.66 -0.96
C ASP A 42 -0.89 -11.70 -0.88
N LYS A 43 -1.78 -11.82 0.13
CA LYS A 43 -2.87 -10.85 0.31
C LYS A 43 -2.35 -9.51 0.83
N PHE A 44 -1.27 -9.50 1.62
CA PHE A 44 -0.63 -8.26 2.05
C PHE A 44 0.08 -7.57 0.87
N GLU A 45 0.59 -8.31 -0.12
CA GLU A 45 1.07 -7.69 -1.37
C GLU A 45 -0.03 -6.92 -2.11
N ARG A 46 -1.30 -7.34 -2.00
CA ARG A 46 -2.44 -6.62 -2.60
C ARG A 46 -2.72 -5.25 -1.97
N HIS A 47 -2.16 -4.98 -0.80
CA HIS A 47 -2.27 -3.68 -0.11
C HIS A 47 -1.03 -2.79 -0.31
N ARG A 48 -0.15 -3.10 -1.28
CA ARG A 48 0.88 -2.13 -1.68
C ARG A 48 0.22 -0.86 -2.21
N GLN A 49 0.70 0.30 -1.74
CA GLN A 49 0.27 1.59 -2.25
C GLN A 49 0.60 1.65 -3.74
N ARG A 50 -0.41 1.85 -4.59
CA ARG A 50 -0.20 1.98 -6.04
C ARG A 50 0.69 3.19 -6.28
N GLN A 51 1.81 2.95 -6.98
CA GLN A 51 2.72 4.01 -7.35
C GLN A 51 2.04 4.94 -8.37
N PRO A 52 2.27 6.27 -8.30
CA PRO A 52 1.82 7.18 -9.34
C PRO A 52 2.56 6.88 -10.65
N ASP A 53 1.85 6.95 -11.76
CA ASP A 53 2.44 6.76 -13.09
C ASP A 53 2.93 8.11 -13.59
N LYS A 54 4.18 8.16 -14.04
CA LYS A 54 4.81 9.40 -14.52
C LYS A 54 4.19 9.87 -15.82
N GLU A 55 3.83 8.93 -16.71
CA GLU A 55 3.26 9.28 -18.01
C GLU A 55 1.90 9.96 -17.86
N ILE A 56 1.08 9.47 -16.93
CA ILE A 56 -0.24 10.06 -16.62
C ILE A 56 -0.08 11.44 -16.00
N LEU A 57 0.85 11.61 -15.05
CA LEU A 57 1.12 12.92 -14.45
C LEU A 57 1.59 13.95 -15.49
N ASP A 58 2.48 13.56 -16.39
CA ASP A 58 2.97 14.45 -17.45
C ASP A 58 1.89 14.76 -18.49
N HIS A 59 1.03 13.80 -18.79
CA HIS A 59 -0.13 14.02 -19.63
C HIS A 59 -1.10 15.03 -19.01
N ASP A 60 -1.44 14.89 -17.73
CA ASP A 60 -2.34 15.81 -17.04
C ASP A 60 -1.75 17.23 -16.95
N ARG A 61 -0.44 17.36 -16.73
CA ARG A 61 0.26 18.66 -16.80
C ARG A 61 0.15 19.32 -18.17
N LYS A 62 0.42 18.58 -19.25
CA LYS A 62 0.29 19.09 -20.62
C LYS A 62 -1.15 19.45 -20.96
N ARG A 63 -2.10 18.61 -20.55
CA ARG A 63 -3.53 18.87 -20.72
C ARG A 63 -3.94 20.17 -20.03
N ASN A 64 -3.45 20.45 -18.83
CA ASN A 64 -3.73 21.71 -18.13
C ASN A 64 -3.19 22.94 -18.87
N VAL A 65 -2.07 22.80 -19.60
CA VAL A 65 -1.58 23.88 -20.48
C VAL A 65 -2.53 24.10 -21.64
N GLU A 66 -2.91 23.03 -22.34
CA GLU A 66 -3.82 23.13 -23.49
C GLU A 66 -5.20 23.66 -23.10
N VAL A 67 -5.72 23.30 -21.92
CA VAL A 67 -6.96 23.89 -21.38
C VAL A 67 -6.83 25.39 -21.22
N LYS A 68 -5.72 25.89 -20.67
CA LYS A 68 -5.49 27.35 -20.54
C LYS A 68 -5.34 28.04 -21.90
N CYS A 69 -4.71 27.38 -22.87
CA CYS A 69 -4.61 27.88 -24.24
C CYS A 69 -6.00 28.00 -24.88
N LEU A 70 -6.86 27.00 -24.70
CA LEU A 70 -8.25 27.01 -25.16
C LEU A 70 -9.07 28.11 -24.47
N GLU A 71 -8.99 28.22 -23.15
CA GLU A 71 -9.68 29.30 -22.41
C GLU A 71 -9.24 30.71 -22.85
N LEU A 72 -7.98 30.89 -23.24
CA LEU A 72 -7.51 32.16 -23.80
C LEU A 72 -8.11 32.40 -25.19
N ARG A 73 -8.09 31.36 -26.04
CA ARG A 73 -8.67 31.43 -27.38
C ARG A 73 -10.14 31.85 -27.33
N ASP A 74 -10.95 31.15 -26.53
CA ASP A 74 -12.38 31.43 -26.38
C ASP A 74 -12.63 32.90 -25.97
N LYS A 75 -11.81 33.44 -25.06
CA LYS A 75 -11.91 34.86 -24.63
C LYS A 75 -11.58 35.83 -25.76
N LEU A 76 -10.55 35.57 -26.55
CA LEU A 76 -10.15 36.46 -27.64
C LEU A 76 -11.13 36.40 -28.82
N GLU A 77 -11.75 35.23 -29.05
CA GLU A 77 -12.86 35.07 -30.00
C GLU A 77 -14.09 35.86 -29.55
N ASP A 78 -14.46 35.78 -28.27
CA ASP A 78 -15.57 36.58 -27.69
C ASP A 78 -15.31 38.09 -27.76
N GLU A 79 -14.04 38.51 -27.67
CA GLU A 79 -13.62 39.90 -27.86
C GLU A 79 -13.61 40.35 -29.33
N GLY A 80 -13.74 39.42 -30.28
CA GLY A 80 -13.82 39.68 -31.71
C GLY A 80 -12.49 40.03 -32.39
N LEU A 81 -11.37 39.50 -31.88
CA LEU A 81 -10.06 39.68 -32.50
C LEU A 81 -9.91 38.85 -33.79
N ASP A 82 -8.98 39.26 -34.65
CA ASP A 82 -8.61 38.51 -35.85
C ASP A 82 -7.90 37.19 -35.50
N GLU A 83 -8.18 36.13 -36.27
CA GLU A 83 -7.66 34.77 -36.02
C GLU A 83 -6.11 34.73 -35.95
N ASP A 84 -5.43 35.53 -36.78
CA ASP A 84 -3.97 35.59 -36.80
C ASP A 84 -3.39 36.13 -35.47
N GLU A 85 -4.04 37.14 -34.88
CA GLU A 85 -3.64 37.69 -33.57
C GLU A 85 -3.94 36.70 -32.44
N ILE A 86 -5.04 35.95 -32.56
CA ILE A 86 -5.42 34.91 -31.60
C ILE A 86 -4.36 33.80 -31.58
N GLU A 87 -3.95 33.31 -32.75
CA GLU A 87 -2.95 32.25 -32.85
C GLU A 87 -1.59 32.70 -32.30
N GLU A 88 -1.15 33.93 -32.58
CA GLU A 88 0.10 34.47 -32.04
C GLU A 88 0.07 34.51 -30.50
N ARG A 89 -0.99 35.06 -29.91
CA ARG A 89 -1.13 35.16 -28.44
C ARG A 89 -1.23 33.80 -27.77
N VAL A 90 -1.99 32.87 -28.35
CA VAL A 90 -2.13 31.50 -27.83
C VAL A 90 -0.82 30.72 -27.95
N SER A 91 -0.07 30.87 -29.05
CA SER A 91 1.23 30.23 -29.23
C SER A 91 2.29 30.75 -28.24
N ALA A 92 2.29 32.05 -27.97
CA ALA A 92 3.12 32.67 -26.93
C ALA A 92 2.76 32.14 -25.53
N LEU A 93 1.47 32.00 -25.22
CA LEU A 93 1.03 31.40 -23.96
C LEU A 93 1.43 29.91 -23.86
N ARG A 94 1.30 29.14 -24.94
CA ARG A 94 1.70 27.72 -24.97
C ARG A 94 3.20 27.58 -24.67
N THR A 95 4.06 28.34 -25.33
CA THR A 95 5.52 28.26 -25.13
C THR A 95 5.94 28.67 -23.72
N THR A 96 5.35 29.74 -23.18
CA THR A 96 5.63 30.19 -21.80
C THR A 96 5.20 29.16 -20.76
N LEU A 97 3.99 28.60 -20.88
CA LEU A 97 3.49 27.59 -19.95
C LEU A 97 4.22 26.25 -20.07
N MET A 98 4.60 25.83 -21.28
CA MET A 98 5.45 24.65 -21.46
C MET A 98 6.83 24.84 -20.81
N GLY A 99 7.42 26.04 -20.87
CA GLY A 99 8.68 26.34 -20.17
C GLY A 99 8.56 26.35 -18.65
N GLN A 100 7.35 26.60 -18.12
CA GLN A 100 7.08 26.63 -16.67
C GLN A 100 6.60 25.28 -16.11
N LEU A 101 6.41 24.26 -16.95
CA LEU A 101 5.78 22.99 -16.58
C LEU A 101 6.47 22.31 -15.39
N ASP A 102 7.80 22.29 -15.37
CA ASP A 102 8.61 21.66 -14.32
C ASP A 102 8.58 22.41 -12.99
N SER A 103 8.32 23.72 -13.04
CA SER A 103 8.26 24.59 -11.86
C SER A 103 6.87 24.57 -11.19
N GLN A 104 5.85 24.12 -11.90
CA GLN A 104 4.48 24.18 -11.43
C GLN A 104 4.22 23.11 -10.37
N ARG A 105 4.07 23.55 -9.12
CA ARG A 105 3.65 22.69 -8.01
C ARG A 105 2.14 22.52 -8.03
N VAL A 106 1.68 21.27 -7.93
CA VAL A 106 0.26 20.94 -7.78
C VAL A 106 -0.13 21.12 -6.31
N ASP A 107 -1.22 21.84 -6.04
CA ASP A 107 -1.75 22.00 -4.68
C ASP A 107 -2.54 20.77 -4.26
N ALA A 108 -1.96 19.98 -3.36
CA ALA A 108 -2.53 18.73 -2.85
C ALA A 108 -3.94 18.85 -2.24
N ARG A 109 -4.37 20.04 -1.79
CA ARG A 109 -5.68 20.25 -1.15
C ARG A 109 -6.83 20.40 -2.13
N GLY A 110 -6.54 20.77 -3.38
CA GLY A 110 -7.54 21.03 -4.41
C GLY A 110 -7.89 19.82 -5.28
N LEU A 111 -7.23 18.68 -5.07
CA LEU A 111 -7.40 17.51 -5.94
C LEU A 111 -8.78 16.89 -5.79
N LYS A 112 -9.35 16.48 -6.92
CA LYS A 112 -10.63 15.77 -6.99
C LYS A 112 -10.39 14.27 -6.79
N SER A 113 -11.43 13.55 -6.37
CA SER A 113 -11.36 12.10 -6.11
C SER A 113 -10.92 11.25 -7.31
N HIS A 114 -11.13 11.72 -8.54
CA HIS A 114 -10.74 11.02 -9.76
C HIS A 114 -9.26 11.21 -10.14
N GLN A 115 -8.54 12.16 -9.53
CA GLN A 115 -7.12 12.43 -9.79
C GLN A 115 -6.23 11.47 -8.98
N VAL A 116 -6.39 10.17 -9.24
CA VAL A 116 -5.80 9.10 -8.40
C VAL A 116 -4.28 9.17 -8.36
N HIS A 117 -3.62 9.49 -9.48
CA HIS A 117 -2.16 9.53 -9.56
C HIS A 117 -1.58 10.76 -8.86
N GLU A 118 -2.19 11.93 -9.02
CA GLU A 118 -1.78 13.15 -8.31
C GLU A 118 -2.01 12.99 -6.79
N LEU A 119 -3.13 12.38 -6.38
CA LEU A 119 -3.41 12.05 -4.97
C LEU A 119 -2.37 11.07 -4.41
N ALA A 120 -2.00 10.04 -5.19
CA ALA A 120 -0.97 9.09 -4.79
C ALA A 120 0.40 9.78 -4.64
N GLN A 121 0.78 10.64 -5.58
CA GLN A 121 2.03 11.41 -5.50
C GLN A 121 2.04 12.33 -4.27
N ALA A 122 0.95 13.05 -4.02
CA ALA A 122 0.81 13.92 -2.85
C ALA A 122 0.90 13.12 -1.54
N LYS A 123 0.21 11.98 -1.47
CA LYS A 123 0.23 11.09 -0.30
C LYS A 123 1.61 10.47 -0.07
N MET A 124 2.34 10.11 -1.12
CA MET A 124 3.73 9.64 -0.98
C MET A 124 4.65 10.73 -0.41
N ALA A 125 4.52 11.97 -0.90
CA ALA A 125 5.27 13.10 -0.36
C ALA A 125 4.93 13.40 1.10
N GLU A 126 3.65 13.29 1.48
CA GLU A 126 3.18 13.41 2.85
C GLU A 126 3.73 12.29 3.75
N ASN A 127 3.61 11.04 3.32
CA ASN A 127 4.15 9.88 4.03
C ASN A 127 5.67 10.00 4.23
N ALA A 128 6.42 10.44 3.21
CA ALA A 128 7.86 10.66 3.31
C ALA A 128 8.21 11.82 4.28
N ARG A 129 7.33 12.82 4.42
CA ARG A 129 7.47 13.87 5.42
C ARG A 129 7.19 13.33 6.82
N LEU A 130 6.15 12.51 6.97
CA LEU A 130 5.78 11.88 8.24
C LEU A 130 6.87 10.92 8.72
N GLN A 131 7.43 10.09 7.84
CA GLN A 131 8.53 9.17 8.13
C GLN A 131 9.73 9.91 8.72
N ARG A 132 10.13 11.03 8.11
CA ARG A 132 11.20 11.90 8.62
C ARG A 132 10.86 12.52 9.98
N ALA A 133 9.62 12.96 10.17
CA ALA A 133 9.16 13.52 11.45
C ALA A 133 9.19 12.49 12.59
N LEU A 134 8.86 11.22 12.28
CA LEU A 134 8.89 10.11 13.22
C LEU A 134 10.28 9.48 13.40
N GLN A 135 11.33 10.03 12.77
CA GLN A 135 12.70 9.51 12.83
C GLN A 135 12.83 8.06 12.36
N ILE A 136 11.94 7.62 11.46
CA ILE A 136 12.00 6.30 10.84
C ILE A 136 13.05 6.36 9.72
N SER A 137 13.97 5.40 9.68
CA SER A 137 15.01 5.34 8.64
C SER A 137 14.39 5.15 7.25
N SER A 138 15.07 5.64 6.20
CA SER A 138 14.68 5.40 4.81
C SER A 138 14.65 3.92 4.45
N ASP A 139 15.53 3.15 5.10
CA ASP A 139 15.77 1.73 4.82
C ASP A 139 14.89 0.84 5.71
N TYR A 140 13.93 1.43 6.43
CA TYR A 140 13.01 0.69 7.29
C TYR A 140 12.08 -0.17 6.43
N GLU A 141 12.27 -1.49 6.52
CA GLU A 141 11.35 -2.47 5.94
C GLU A 141 10.28 -2.87 6.96
N GLU A 142 9.02 -2.79 6.56
CA GLU A 142 7.90 -3.25 7.36
C GLU A 142 8.09 -4.73 7.74
N GLY A 143 8.02 -5.01 9.04
CA GLY A 143 8.16 -6.36 9.58
C GLY A 143 9.60 -6.89 9.73
N SER A 144 10.61 -6.09 9.40
CA SER A 144 12.02 -6.36 9.74
C SER A 144 12.21 -6.69 11.24
N HIS A 145 11.48 -6.00 12.11
CA HIS A 145 11.50 -6.24 13.56
C HIS A 145 11.06 -7.66 13.96
N TRP A 146 10.05 -8.24 13.30
CA TRP A 146 9.61 -9.61 13.61
C TRP A 146 10.56 -10.68 13.06
N LYS A 147 11.21 -10.42 11.90
CA LYS A 147 12.24 -11.31 11.34
C LYS A 147 13.42 -11.46 12.30
N ARG A 148 13.92 -10.33 12.81
CA ARG A 148 15.01 -10.31 13.80
C ARG A 148 14.66 -11.12 15.06
N GLN A 149 13.47 -10.93 15.61
CA GLN A 149 13.03 -11.71 16.78
C GLN A 149 12.91 -13.22 16.49
N ALA A 150 12.50 -13.60 15.28
CA ALA A 150 12.42 -15.00 14.90
C ALA A 150 13.82 -15.63 14.77
N GLU A 151 14.76 -14.91 14.16
CA GLU A 151 16.17 -15.32 14.04
C GLU A 151 16.84 -15.47 15.41
N GLU A 152 16.70 -14.47 16.30
CA GLU A 152 17.23 -14.52 17.68
C GLU A 152 16.69 -15.72 18.46
N LYS A 153 15.40 -16.07 18.29
CA LYS A 153 14.81 -17.27 18.94
C LYS A 153 15.37 -18.57 18.39
N ILE A 154 15.59 -18.66 17.07
CA ILE A 154 16.19 -19.85 16.44
C ILE A 154 17.62 -20.02 16.91
N GLU A 155 18.38 -18.93 17.06
CA GLU A 155 19.75 -18.96 17.54
C GLU A 155 19.84 -19.42 19.01
N ASN A 156 18.98 -18.89 19.89
CA ASN A 156 18.91 -19.35 21.28
C ASN A 156 18.55 -20.84 21.40
N GLN A 157 17.63 -21.34 20.57
CA GLN A 157 17.27 -22.77 20.55
C GLN A 157 18.38 -23.69 20.02
N LYS A 158 19.37 -23.16 19.29
CA LYS A 158 20.54 -23.93 18.84
C LYS A 158 21.66 -23.96 19.87
N GLN A 159 21.63 -23.07 20.85
CA GLN A 159 22.63 -22.99 21.92
C GLN A 159 22.27 -23.86 23.13
N ASP A 160 20.99 -24.23 23.29
CA ASP A 160 20.50 -25.23 24.25
C ASP A 160 20.57 -26.68 23.71
#